data_AF-M0EZL2-F1
#
_entry.id   AF-M0EZL2-F1
#
_cell.length_a   1.000
_cell.length_b   1.000
_cell.length_c   1.000
_cell.angle_alpha   90.00
_cell.angle_beta   90.00
_cell.angle_gamma   90.00
#
_symmetry.space_group_name_H-M   'P 1'
#
loop_
_entity.id
_entity.type
_entity.pdbx_description
1 polymer ?
#
loop_
_entity_poly.entity_id
_entity_poly.type
_entity_poly.pdbx_seq_one_letter_code
_entity_poly.pdbx_strand_id
1 'polypeptide(L)'
;MTDDDEELEQLREDTELGTRAEYSTPGEETTNLEDTMVALLADVEAGEVSKTLSVRDERLTALVRGLEETGGLDDVGEALREELGREADADGTDRSEMLRLAVRLGLQKAAPEVLDTARDASARHASEQF
;
A
#
# COMPACT_ATOMS: atom_id res chain seq x y z
N MET A 1 -7.73 36.82 17.93
CA MET A 1 -8.12 36.05 16.74
C MET A 1 -6.98 36.29 15.80
N THR A 2 -6.00 35.43 15.99
CA THR A 2 -4.57 35.65 15.73
C THR A 2 -4.22 34.74 14.56
N ASP A 3 -3.24 35.13 13.75
CA ASP A 3 -2.73 34.37 12.59
C ASP A 3 -2.56 32.85 12.84
N ASP A 4 -2.32 32.43 14.08
CA ASP A 4 -2.27 31.01 14.48
C ASP A 4 -3.57 30.23 14.23
N ASP A 5 -4.75 30.87 14.36
CA ASP A 5 -6.05 30.22 14.09
C ASP A 5 -6.25 30.01 12.57
N GLU A 6 -5.78 30.96 11.74
CA GLU A 6 -5.84 30.87 10.29
C GLU A 6 -4.86 29.81 9.76
N GLU A 7 -3.65 29.71 10.31
CA GLU A 7 -2.67 28.67 9.96
C GLU A 7 -3.15 27.26 10.34
N LEU A 8 -3.81 27.11 11.50
CA LEU A 8 -4.40 25.84 11.93
C LEU A 8 -5.61 25.43 11.09
N GLU A 9 -6.40 26.39 10.61
CA GLU A 9 -7.53 26.12 9.71
C GLU A 9 -7.03 25.71 8.32
N GLN A 10 -5.97 26.35 7.83
CA GLN A 10 -5.32 26.02 6.56
C GLN A 10 -4.65 24.65 6.59
N LEU A 11 -3.97 24.29 7.68
CA LEU A 11 -3.40 22.95 7.89
C LEU A 11 -4.49 21.86 7.95
N ARG A 12 -5.67 22.17 8.49
CA ARG A 12 -6.82 21.25 8.53
C ARG A 12 -7.41 21.05 7.14
N GLU A 13 -7.58 22.11 6.36
CA GLU A 13 -8.02 22.00 4.96
C GLU A 13 -7.05 21.13 4.14
N ASP A 14 -5.73 21.31 4.31
CA ASP A 14 -4.71 20.52 3.61
C ASP A 14 -4.73 19.04 4.04
N THR A 15 -4.98 18.72 5.32
CA THR A 15 -5.10 17.32 5.78
C THR A 15 -6.44 16.68 5.42
N GLU A 16 -7.51 17.48 5.32
CA GLU A 16 -8.84 17.02 4.92
C GLU A 16 -8.88 16.70 3.41
N LEU A 17 -8.16 17.46 2.58
CA LEU A 17 -7.94 17.17 1.17
C LEU A 17 -7.08 15.91 0.95
N GLY A 18 -6.07 15.67 1.81
CA GLY A 18 -5.18 14.50 1.69
C GLY A 18 -5.81 13.14 2.07
N THR A 19 -6.99 13.12 2.70
CA THR A 19 -7.61 11.86 3.20
C THR A 19 -8.87 11.46 2.43
N ARG A 20 -9.45 12.37 1.64
CA ARG A 20 -10.59 12.04 0.79
C ARG A 20 -10.06 11.49 -0.52
N ALA A 21 -9.72 10.21 -0.53
CA ALA A 21 -9.75 9.44 -1.77
C ALA A 21 -11.15 9.65 -2.37
N GLU A 22 -11.21 10.50 -3.39
CA GLU A 22 -12.40 10.63 -4.21
C GLU A 22 -12.66 9.23 -4.74
N TYR A 23 -13.77 8.62 -4.30
CA TYR A 23 -14.33 7.48 -4.99
C TYR A 23 -14.80 8.00 -6.34
N SER A 24 -13.87 8.19 -7.27
CA SER A 24 -14.15 8.38 -8.67
C SER A 24 -14.94 7.17 -9.10
N THR A 25 -16.23 7.38 -9.32
CA THR A 25 -17.10 6.38 -9.93
C THR A 25 -16.47 6.08 -11.28
N PRO A 26 -16.16 4.82 -11.64
CA PRO A 26 -15.56 4.53 -12.92
C PRO A 26 -16.49 5.06 -14.01
N GLY A 27 -16.04 6.09 -14.72
CA GLY A 27 -16.64 6.46 -15.99
C GLY A 27 -16.55 5.26 -16.94
N GLU A 28 -17.50 5.15 -17.85
CA GLU A 28 -17.71 4.03 -18.77
C GLU A 28 -16.61 3.89 -19.86
N GLU A 29 -15.35 3.92 -19.47
CA GLU A 29 -14.25 3.34 -20.23
C GLU A 29 -13.76 2.17 -19.38
N THR A 30 -13.86 0.94 -19.88
CA THR A 30 -13.25 -0.22 -19.22
C THR A 30 -11.74 -0.01 -19.20
N THR A 31 -11.24 0.73 -18.22
CA THR A 31 -9.82 0.99 -18.05
C THR A 31 -9.19 -0.34 -17.66
N ASN A 32 -8.34 -0.86 -18.53
CA ASN A 32 -7.59 -2.08 -18.27
C ASN A 32 -6.76 -1.85 -16.99
N LEU A 33 -6.83 -2.77 -16.03
CA LEU A 33 -6.09 -2.69 -14.77
C LEU A 33 -4.60 -2.42 -15.01
N GLU A 34 -4.01 -3.03 -16.05
CA GLU A 34 -2.61 -2.80 -16.40
C GLU A 34 -2.33 -1.34 -16.77
N ASP A 35 -3.17 -0.74 -17.62
CA ASP A 35 -3.05 0.67 -18.05
C ASP A 35 -3.24 1.63 -16.88
N THR A 36 -4.23 1.36 -16.03
CA THR A 36 -4.44 2.13 -14.81
C THR A 36 -3.25 2.03 -13.86
N MET A 37 -2.65 0.84 -13.73
CA MET A 37 -1.49 0.65 -12.85
C MET A 37 -0.25 1.37 -13.37
N VAL A 38 0.02 1.39 -14.68
CA VAL A 38 1.16 2.14 -15.23
C VAL A 38 1.01 3.64 -14.96
N ALA A 39 -0.16 4.21 -15.20
CA ALA A 39 -0.41 5.62 -14.88
C ALA A 39 -0.21 5.90 -13.37
N LEU A 40 -0.81 5.09 -12.50
CA LEU A 40 -0.69 5.27 -11.05
C LEU A 40 0.74 5.10 -10.54
N LEU A 41 1.57 4.25 -11.15
CA LEU A 41 2.97 4.11 -10.77
C LEU A 41 3.74 5.41 -11.03
N ALA A 42 3.48 6.08 -12.16
CA ALA A 42 4.05 7.38 -12.45
C ALA A 42 3.61 8.44 -11.42
N ASP A 43 2.32 8.50 -11.09
CA ASP A 43 1.78 9.45 -10.12
C ASP A 43 2.36 9.21 -8.70
N VAL A 44 2.54 7.94 -8.32
CA VAL A 44 3.17 7.54 -7.06
C VAL A 44 4.65 7.94 -7.00
N GLU A 45 5.36 7.86 -8.12
CA GLU A 45 6.76 8.28 -8.24
C GLU A 45 6.90 9.80 -8.21
N ALA A 46 5.99 10.52 -8.88
CA ALA A 46 5.88 11.97 -8.85
C ALA A 46 5.44 12.53 -7.49
N GLY A 47 4.90 11.68 -6.62
CA GLY A 47 4.38 12.07 -5.30
C GLY A 47 2.98 12.67 -5.35
N GLU A 48 2.30 12.57 -6.49
CA GLU A 48 0.91 12.97 -6.68
C GLU A 48 -0.05 12.00 -5.98
N VAL A 49 0.34 10.72 -5.89
CA VAL A 49 -0.37 9.68 -5.12
C VAL A 49 0.51 9.16 -3.98
N SER A 50 -0.09 9.03 -2.79
CA SER A 50 0.60 8.52 -1.61
C SER A 50 1.01 7.05 -1.76
N LYS A 51 2.23 6.73 -1.32
CA LYS A 51 2.75 5.36 -1.20
C LYS A 51 2.13 4.58 -0.04
N THR A 52 1.42 5.28 0.86
CA THR A 52 0.90 4.70 2.10
C THR A 52 -0.50 4.15 1.88
N LEU A 53 -0.69 2.87 2.17
CA LEU A 53 -2.00 2.24 2.25
C LEU A 53 -2.49 2.27 3.70
N SER A 54 -3.74 2.72 3.91
CA SER A 54 -4.37 2.75 5.24
C SER A 54 -5.62 1.86 5.27
N VAL A 55 -5.77 1.09 6.35
CA VAL A 55 -6.92 0.20 6.58
C VAL A 55 -7.49 0.50 7.95
N ARG A 56 -8.80 0.74 8.03
CA ARG A 56 -9.53 0.94 9.29
C ARG A 56 -10.18 -0.36 9.73
N ASP A 57 -9.48 -1.11 10.58
CA ASP A 57 -10.00 -2.33 11.20
C ASP A 57 -9.48 -2.48 12.63
N GLU A 58 -10.38 -2.49 13.61
CA GLU A 58 -10.04 -2.54 15.04
C GLU A 58 -9.33 -3.85 15.43
N ARG A 59 -9.78 -4.98 14.87
CA ARG A 59 -9.26 -6.30 15.23
C ARG A 59 -7.89 -6.55 14.63
N LEU A 60 -7.72 -6.17 13.37
CA LEU A 60 -6.44 -6.22 12.70
C LEU A 60 -5.45 -5.25 13.38
N THR A 61 -5.91 -4.06 13.76
CA THR A 61 -5.08 -3.12 14.52
C THR A 61 -4.61 -3.74 15.83
N ALA A 62 -5.51 -4.33 16.62
CA ALA A 62 -5.15 -4.99 17.87
C ALA A 62 -4.17 -6.16 17.66
N LEU A 63 -4.39 -6.99 16.63
CA LEU A 63 -3.49 -8.10 16.28
C LEU A 63 -2.09 -7.60 15.95
N VAL A 64 -1.99 -6.64 15.02
CA VAL A 64 -0.70 -6.13 14.55
C VAL A 64 0.06 -5.44 15.68
N ARG A 65 -0.64 -4.64 16.51
CA ARG A 65 -0.05 -4.01 17.70
C ARG A 65 0.40 -5.04 18.73
N GLY A 66 -0.38 -6.10 18.95
CA GLY A 66 0.00 -7.19 19.83
C GLY A 66 1.29 -7.88 19.37
N LEU A 67 1.41 -8.18 18.08
CA LEU A 67 2.63 -8.77 17.51
C LEU A 67 3.86 -7.87 17.69
N GLU A 68 3.70 -6.55 17.60
CA GLU A 68 4.78 -5.61 17.87
C GLU A 68 5.24 -5.64 19.33
N GLU A 69 4.28 -5.59 20.26
CA GLU A 69 4.57 -5.57 21.69
C GLU A 69 5.20 -6.89 22.18
N THR A 70 4.85 -8.02 21.56
CA THR A 70 5.41 -9.33 21.92
C THR A 70 6.64 -9.73 21.11
N GLY A 71 7.07 -8.92 20.13
CA GLY A 71 8.14 -9.29 19.20
C GLY A 71 7.77 -10.42 18.22
N GLY A 72 6.48 -10.71 18.04
CA GLY A 72 6.00 -11.79 17.15
C GLY A 72 5.96 -11.43 15.66
N LEU A 73 6.40 -10.22 15.28
CA LEU A 73 6.45 -9.82 13.87
C LEU A 73 7.47 -10.65 13.08
N ASP A 74 8.62 -10.98 13.69
CA ASP A 74 9.67 -11.75 13.04
C ASP A 74 9.20 -13.15 12.67
N ASP A 75 8.61 -13.88 13.62
CA ASP A 75 8.10 -15.23 13.42
C ASP A 75 7.02 -15.28 12.31
N VAL A 76 6.09 -14.32 12.34
CA VAL A 76 5.03 -14.22 11.33
C VAL A 76 5.62 -13.82 9.96
N GLY A 77 6.57 -12.89 9.96
CA GLY A 77 7.30 -12.46 8.77
C GLY A 77 8.02 -13.61 8.09
N GLU A 78 8.76 -14.41 8.87
CA GLU A 78 9.47 -15.60 8.39
C GLU A 78 8.50 -16.62 7.77
N ALA A 79 7.41 -16.95 8.47
CA ALA A 79 6.40 -17.87 7.95
C ALA A 79 5.77 -17.37 6.63
N LEU A 80 5.52 -16.07 6.51
CA LEU A 80 5.00 -15.48 5.27
C LEU A 80 6.03 -15.51 4.14
N ARG A 81 7.32 -15.30 4.43
CA ARG A 81 8.40 -15.40 3.43
C ARG A 81 8.56 -16.83 2.92
N GLU A 82 8.53 -17.82 3.82
CA GLU A 82 8.61 -19.24 3.48
C GLU A 82 7.48 -19.63 2.51
N GLU A 83 6.24 -19.27 2.83
CA GLU A 83 5.07 -19.52 1.97
C GLU A 83 5.18 -18.84 0.60
N LEU A 84 5.84 -17.68 0.54
CA LEU A 84 6.10 -16.95 -0.70
C LEU A 84 7.34 -17.43 -1.45
N GLY A 85 8.08 -18.40 -0.90
CA GLY A 85 9.35 -18.89 -1.46
C GLY A 85 10.46 -17.82 -1.50
N ARG A 86 10.48 -16.92 -0.51
CA ARG A 86 11.50 -15.87 -0.38
C ARG A 86 12.57 -16.25 0.63
N GLU A 87 13.79 -15.79 0.36
CA GLU A 87 14.90 -15.91 1.30
C GLU A 87 14.63 -15.09 2.56
N ALA A 88 15.20 -15.54 3.68
CA ALA A 88 15.15 -14.81 4.93
C ALA A 88 15.96 -13.51 4.81
N ASP A 89 15.34 -12.40 5.20
CA ASP A 89 16.05 -11.12 5.31
C ASP A 89 16.93 -11.14 6.57
N ALA A 90 18.14 -10.59 6.45
CA ALA A 90 19.07 -10.47 7.57
C ALA A 90 18.61 -9.39 8.58
N ASP A 91 17.79 -8.46 8.10
CA ASP A 91 17.11 -7.47 8.91
C ASP A 91 15.78 -8.05 9.41
N GLY A 92 15.45 -7.81 10.68
CA GLY A 92 14.19 -8.25 11.28
C GLY A 92 12.97 -7.69 10.54
N THR A 93 11.82 -8.33 10.73
CA THR A 93 10.57 -7.99 10.06
C THR A 93 9.86 -6.84 10.77
N ASP A 94 9.76 -5.70 10.10
CA ASP A 94 8.94 -4.59 10.59
C ASP A 94 7.44 -4.76 10.24
N ARG A 95 6.59 -3.91 10.84
CA ARG A 95 5.13 -3.92 10.61
C ARG A 95 4.77 -3.81 9.13
N SER A 96 5.40 -2.89 8.43
CA SER A 96 5.11 -2.60 7.02
C SER A 96 5.52 -3.76 6.13
N GLU A 97 6.64 -4.40 6.45
CA GLU A 97 7.10 -5.59 5.76
C GLU A 97 6.15 -6.78 5.97
N MET A 98 5.82 -7.11 7.22
CA MET A 98 4.88 -8.18 7.54
C MET A 98 3.55 -7.99 6.81
N LEU A 99 3.00 -6.78 6.81
CA LEU A 99 1.75 -6.47 6.10
C LEU A 99 1.88 -6.60 4.58
N ARG A 100 2.98 -6.12 3.97
CA ARG A 100 3.23 -6.28 2.53
C ARG A 100 3.35 -7.75 2.13
N LEU A 101 3.96 -8.59 2.98
CA LEU A 101 4.04 -10.04 2.76
C LEU A 101 2.66 -10.68 2.85
N ALA A 102 1.88 -10.36 3.89
CA ALA A 102 0.55 -10.90 4.11
C ALA A 102 -0.42 -10.57 2.97
N VAL A 103 -0.45 -9.31 2.52
CA VAL A 103 -1.28 -8.88 1.38
C VAL A 103 -0.88 -9.63 0.11
N ARG A 104 0.43 -9.74 -0.16
CA ARG A 104 0.91 -10.43 -1.36
C ARG A 104 0.58 -11.92 -1.36
N LEU A 105 0.74 -12.60 -0.22
CA LEU A 105 0.36 -14.01 -0.08
C LEU A 105 -1.15 -14.21 -0.25
N GLY A 106 -1.95 -13.31 0.33
CA GLY A 106 -3.41 -13.32 0.18
C GLY A 106 -3.83 -13.22 -1.29
N LEU A 107 -3.29 -12.25 -2.03
CA LEU A 107 -3.55 -12.09 -3.46
C LEU A 107 -3.03 -13.26 -4.29
N GLN A 108 -1.85 -13.81 -3.97
CA GLN A 108 -1.31 -14.97 -4.68
C GLN A 108 -2.24 -16.19 -4.56
N LYS A 109 -2.86 -16.38 -3.39
CA LYS A 109 -3.76 -17.51 -3.13
C LYS A 109 -5.17 -17.27 -3.67
N ALA A 110 -5.67 -16.03 -3.61
CA ALA A 110 -7.06 -15.72 -3.94
C ALA A 110 -7.29 -15.25 -5.38
N ALA A 111 -6.32 -14.55 -5.97
CA ALA A 111 -6.43 -13.89 -7.28
C ALA A 111 -5.05 -13.75 -7.96
N PRO A 112 -4.39 -14.86 -8.32
CA PRO A 112 -3.04 -14.84 -8.93
C PRO A 112 -2.97 -14.01 -10.22
N GLU A 113 -4.04 -13.99 -11.02
CA GLU A 113 -4.14 -13.21 -12.25
C GLU A 113 -3.97 -11.70 -12.02
N VAL A 114 -4.42 -11.19 -10.87
CA VAL A 114 -4.24 -9.77 -10.50
C VAL A 114 -2.78 -9.47 -10.24
N LEU A 115 -2.03 -10.40 -9.62
CA LEU A 115 -0.59 -10.24 -9.42
C LEU A 115 0.18 -10.33 -10.74
N ASP A 116 -0.26 -11.16 -11.68
CA ASP A 116 0.36 -11.24 -12.99
C ASP A 116 0.15 -9.93 -13.77
N THR A 117 -1.08 -9.39 -13.79
CA THR A 117 -1.34 -8.06 -14.37
C THR A 117 -0.51 -6.96 -13.70
N ALA A 118 -0.36 -7.00 -12.37
CA ALA A 118 0.46 -6.04 -11.64
C ALA A 118 1.95 -6.14 -12.00
N ARG A 119 2.46 -7.35 -12.26
CA ARG A 119 3.84 -7.58 -12.71
C ARG A 119 4.05 -7.03 -14.12
N ASP A 120 3.11 -7.29 -15.03
CA ASP A 120 3.17 -6.80 -16.41
C ASP A 120 3.15 -5.27 -16.45
N ALA A 121 2.25 -4.63 -15.68
CA ALA A 121 2.21 -3.18 -15.53
C ALA A 121 3.54 -2.62 -14.99
N SER A 122 4.09 -3.23 -13.94
CA SER A 122 5.37 -2.78 -13.37
C SER A 122 6.52 -2.88 -14.38
N ALA A 123 6.56 -3.95 -15.17
CA ALA A 123 7.58 -4.15 -16.20
C ALA A 123 7.43 -3.13 -17.34
N ARG A 124 6.20 -2.84 -17.76
CA ARG A 124 5.92 -1.83 -18.78
C ARG A 124 6.30 -0.44 -18.31
N HIS A 125 5.86 -0.04 -17.11
CA HIS A 125 6.25 1.24 -16.50
C HIS A 125 7.78 1.41 -16.47
N ALA A 126 8.50 0.40 -15.99
CA ALA A 126 9.96 0.43 -15.97
C ALA A 126 10.57 0.61 -17.37
N SER A 127 10.00 -0.02 -18.41
CA SER A 127 10.47 0.12 -19.79
C SER A 127 10.20 1.49 -20.41
N GLU A 128 9.15 2.20 -19.97
CA GLU A 128 8.80 3.53 -20.43
C GLU A 128 9.70 4.64 -19.84
N GLN A 129 10.48 4.30 -18.79
CA GLN A 129 11.42 5.22 -18.12
C GLN A 129 12.85 5.21 -18.70
N PHE A 130 13.15 4.34 -19.69
CA PHE A 130 14.46 4.23 -20.35
C PHE A 130 14.43 4.79 -21.78
#